data_AF-A0AA88WMK8-F1
#
_entry.id   AF-A0AA88WMK8-F1
#
_cell.length_a   1.000
_cell.length_b   1.000
_cell.length_c   1.000
_cell.angle_alpha   90.00
_cell.angle_beta   90.00
_cell.angle_gamma   90.00
#
_symmetry.space_group_name_H-M   'P 1'
#
loop_
_entity.id
_entity.type
_entity.pdbx_description
1 polymer ?
#
loop_
_entity_poly.entity_id
_entity_poly.type
_entity_poly.pdbx_seq_one_letter_code
_entity_poly.pdbx_strand_id
1 'polypeptide(L)'
;MALSSVPMVSMVSNKVSLSYRKTPLMIPETGINICPLTYNEYIPCHDASYIKELLPKLDFSKREELERHCTPPERRLFCLVPPPEDYKIPIRWPTSRDYVWRSNVNHTRLSEVKGGQNWVHEKDQLWWFPGGGTHFKHGASEYIERMGSWHTLSDGILLREVNRLLRSNGYFVYSAPPAYKKDKDFPLIWDQLTNLASGMCWKLIARKIQTAIWIKQDNQSCLQQNAEKKLIEICDPLEDSKPSWKTPLRNCIAINNALSGSEKLPPRPQRLSVYSESLSHIGINQEQFQSDTLYWHDQVRHYWRLMNADEKAVRNVMDMNAVYGGFAVALSTWPVWVMNIVPISTNNTLSAIYDRGLLGAFHDWCEQFSTYPRSYDLLHANHLFSHYKNRDDGCLLEDILLEMDRIVRPQGFIIIRDDDSILSRIREIASMYLWDVELHSLENVQKQMESVLICRKKFWAIRQ
;
A
#
# COMPACT_ATOMS: atom_id res chain seq x y z
N MET A 1 40.04 -29.70 19.02
CA MET A 1 39.93 -28.75 17.89
C MET A 1 39.38 -29.50 16.71
N ALA A 2 38.07 -29.40 16.45
CA ALA A 2 37.46 -29.91 15.23
C ALA A 2 37.04 -28.69 14.41
N LEU A 3 37.77 -28.41 13.34
CA LEU A 3 37.43 -27.38 12.36
C LEU A 3 36.19 -27.88 11.61
N SER A 4 35.03 -27.34 11.99
CA SER A 4 33.81 -27.43 11.19
C SER A 4 34.06 -26.72 9.87
N SER A 5 34.16 -27.50 8.80
CA SER A 5 34.22 -27.01 7.43
C SER A 5 32.88 -26.34 7.08
N VAL A 6 32.90 -25.02 6.97
CA VAL A 6 31.80 -24.24 6.37
C VAL A 6 31.62 -24.75 4.94
N PRO A 7 30.42 -25.22 4.53
CA PRO A 7 30.21 -25.66 3.16
C PRO A 7 30.42 -24.46 2.24
N MET A 8 31.23 -24.68 1.21
CA MET A 8 31.55 -23.73 0.15
C MET A 8 30.23 -23.27 -0.48
N VAL A 9 29.84 -22.00 -0.26
CA VAL A 9 28.65 -21.40 -0.87
C VAL A 9 28.81 -21.54 -2.38
N SER A 10 27.97 -22.37 -3.02
CA SER A 10 27.93 -22.46 -4.47
C SER A 10 27.77 -21.05 -5.02
N MET A 11 28.62 -20.66 -5.96
CA MET A 11 28.47 -19.36 -6.62
C MET A 11 27.09 -19.31 -7.27
N VAL A 12 26.20 -18.50 -6.69
CA VAL A 12 24.87 -18.22 -7.26
C VAL A 12 25.10 -17.54 -8.61
N SER A 13 24.84 -18.26 -9.68
CA SER A 13 25.03 -17.78 -11.06
C SER A 13 23.68 -17.30 -11.61
N ASN A 14 23.10 -16.25 -11.01
CA ASN A 14 21.84 -15.71 -11.47
C ASN A 14 21.98 -15.33 -12.95
N LYS A 15 21.10 -15.86 -13.80
CA LYS A 15 21.06 -15.51 -15.23
C LYS A 15 20.01 -14.45 -15.46
N VAL A 16 20.27 -13.54 -16.41
CA VAL A 16 19.25 -12.64 -16.92
C VAL A 16 18.35 -13.46 -17.84
N SER A 17 17.18 -13.83 -17.35
CA SER A 17 16.20 -14.62 -18.08
C SER A 17 14.83 -14.41 -17.46
N LEU A 18 13.81 -14.33 -18.31
CA LEU A 18 12.44 -14.35 -17.84
C LEU A 18 12.12 -15.75 -17.31
N SER A 19 11.51 -15.82 -16.14
CA SER A 19 10.97 -17.05 -15.57
C SER A 19 9.61 -16.76 -14.95
N TYR A 20 8.77 -17.78 -14.95
CA TYR A 20 7.41 -17.74 -14.44
C TYR A 20 7.26 -18.76 -13.32
N ARG A 21 6.33 -18.49 -12.41
CA ARG A 21 6.02 -19.38 -11.29
C ARG A 21 5.45 -20.70 -11.82
N LYS A 22 6.02 -21.82 -11.37
CA LYS A 22 5.64 -23.18 -11.73
C LYS A 22 5.03 -23.91 -10.53
N THR A 23 4.25 -24.96 -10.79
CA THR A 23 3.75 -25.90 -9.76
C THR A 23 4.35 -27.28 -10.03
N PRO A 24 5.10 -27.90 -9.10
CA PRO A 24 5.53 -27.34 -7.82
C PRO A 24 6.56 -26.21 -7.99
N LEU A 25 6.59 -25.27 -7.04
CA LEU A 25 7.58 -24.21 -7.03
C LEU A 25 8.91 -24.77 -6.53
N MET A 26 9.96 -24.60 -7.33
CA MET A 26 11.32 -24.99 -6.97
C MET A 26 12.29 -23.87 -7.33
N ILE A 27 13.11 -23.45 -6.35
CA ILE A 27 14.22 -22.53 -6.59
C ILE A 27 15.42 -23.36 -7.06
N PRO A 28 15.99 -23.11 -8.24
CA PRO A 28 17.19 -23.80 -8.70
C PRO A 28 18.37 -23.56 -7.75
N GLU A 29 19.29 -24.53 -7.65
CA GLU A 29 20.54 -24.37 -6.88
C GLU A 29 21.40 -23.19 -7.37
N THR A 30 21.21 -22.78 -8.63
CA THR A 30 21.88 -21.62 -9.23
C THR A 30 21.27 -20.27 -8.80
N GLY A 31 20.20 -20.28 -8.01
CA GLY A 31 19.46 -19.10 -7.54
C GLY A 31 18.27 -18.70 -8.40
N ILE A 32 17.63 -17.60 -8.01
CA ILE A 32 16.49 -17.01 -8.74
C ILE A 32 17.02 -16.16 -9.90
N ASN A 33 16.51 -16.35 -11.10
CA ASN A 33 16.93 -15.56 -12.25
C ASN A 33 16.64 -14.06 -12.04
N ILE A 34 17.36 -13.21 -12.77
CA ILE A 34 17.10 -11.78 -12.82
C ILE A 34 16.18 -11.52 -14.02
N CYS A 35 15.09 -10.77 -13.82
CA CYS A 35 14.22 -10.41 -14.92
C CYS A 35 14.97 -9.51 -15.93
N PRO A 36 14.62 -9.52 -17.22
CA PRO A 36 15.16 -8.56 -18.19
C PRO A 36 14.95 -7.10 -17.73
N LEU A 37 15.84 -6.20 -18.15
CA LEU A 37 15.83 -4.79 -17.72
C LEU A 37 14.50 -4.07 -18.04
N THR A 38 13.76 -4.52 -19.05
CA THR A 38 12.42 -4.02 -19.41
C THR A 38 11.38 -4.17 -18.29
N TYR A 39 11.65 -5.01 -17.28
CA TYR A 39 10.80 -5.22 -16.12
C TYR A 39 11.25 -4.44 -14.88
N ASN A 40 12.23 -3.54 -14.99
CA ASN A 40 12.73 -2.76 -13.85
C ASN A 40 11.64 -1.93 -13.13
N GLU A 41 10.56 -1.56 -13.82
CA GLU A 41 9.38 -0.84 -13.29
C GLU A 41 8.13 -1.73 -13.16
N TYR A 42 8.30 -3.06 -13.07
CA TYR A 42 7.19 -4.01 -13.07
C TYR A 42 6.23 -3.83 -11.88
N ILE A 43 4.98 -3.48 -12.17
CA ILE A 43 3.86 -3.38 -11.23
C ILE A 43 2.82 -4.45 -11.62
N PRO A 44 2.87 -5.65 -10.99
CA PRO A 44 2.21 -6.86 -11.50
C PRO A 44 0.72 -6.73 -11.74
N CYS A 45 -0.01 -6.05 -10.84
CA CYS A 45 -1.46 -5.99 -10.87
C CYS A 45 -2.02 -4.77 -11.62
N HIS A 46 -1.16 -4.00 -12.28
CA HIS A 46 -1.51 -2.87 -13.13
C HIS A 46 -0.88 -3.00 -14.53
N ASP A 47 -0.63 -4.25 -14.96
CA ASP A 47 -0.08 -4.55 -16.28
C ASP A 47 -1.11 -4.21 -17.37
N ALA A 48 -0.80 -3.20 -18.19
CA ALA A 48 -1.72 -2.71 -19.22
C ALA A 48 -2.01 -3.76 -20.31
N SER A 49 -1.08 -4.68 -20.59
CA SER A 49 -1.26 -5.73 -21.59
C SER A 49 -2.25 -6.77 -21.07
N TYR A 50 -2.10 -7.18 -19.81
CA TYR A 50 -3.02 -8.10 -19.16
C TYR A 50 -4.42 -7.50 -18.99
N ILE A 51 -4.52 -6.23 -18.57
CA ILE A 51 -5.81 -5.52 -18.50
C ILE A 51 -6.48 -5.49 -19.87
N LYS A 52 -5.72 -5.27 -20.95
CA LYS A 52 -6.25 -5.30 -22.33
C LYS A 52 -6.87 -6.64 -22.71
N GLU A 53 -6.28 -7.75 -22.26
CA GLU A 53 -6.84 -9.10 -22.44
C GLU A 53 -8.14 -9.31 -21.65
N LEU A 54 -8.27 -8.65 -20.50
CA LEU A 54 -9.45 -8.75 -19.64
C LEU A 54 -10.61 -7.88 -20.10
N LEU A 55 -10.38 -6.79 -20.85
CA LEU A 55 -11.42 -5.84 -21.28
C LEU A 55 -12.74 -6.47 -21.72
N PRO A 56 -12.79 -7.57 -22.52
CA PRO A 56 -14.06 -8.17 -22.94
C PRO A 56 -14.92 -8.75 -21.80
N LYS A 57 -14.34 -8.96 -20.61
CA LYS A 57 -14.98 -9.55 -19.42
C LYS A 57 -15.27 -8.53 -18.33
N LEU A 58 -14.75 -7.30 -18.45
CA LEU A 58 -14.85 -6.27 -17.42
C LEU A 58 -16.13 -5.46 -17.59
N ASP A 59 -16.74 -5.11 -16.46
CA ASP A 59 -17.88 -4.20 -16.39
C ASP A 59 -17.40 -2.73 -16.46
N PHE A 60 -17.41 -2.18 -17.67
CA PHE A 60 -17.08 -0.77 -17.91
C PHE A 60 -18.04 0.20 -17.22
N SER A 61 -19.26 -0.22 -16.91
CA SER A 61 -20.19 0.63 -16.15
C SER A 61 -19.67 0.86 -14.73
N LYS A 62 -18.88 -0.05 -14.18
CA LYS A 62 -18.26 0.06 -12.85
C LYS A 62 -16.81 0.54 -12.88
N ARG A 63 -16.27 0.80 -14.07
CA ARG A 63 -14.85 1.12 -14.28
C ARG A 63 -13.91 0.01 -13.82
N GLU A 64 -14.33 -1.25 -13.97
CA GLU A 64 -13.49 -2.39 -13.59
C GLU A 64 -12.14 -2.37 -14.31
N GLU A 65 -12.01 -1.75 -15.49
CA GLU A 65 -10.73 -1.60 -16.20
C GLU A 65 -9.68 -0.74 -15.47
N LEU A 66 -10.09 0.01 -14.45
CA LEU A 66 -9.22 0.82 -13.61
C LEU A 66 -8.86 0.14 -12.29
N GLU A 67 -9.51 -0.99 -11.99
CA GLU A 67 -9.23 -1.76 -10.80
C GLU A 67 -7.90 -2.53 -10.93
N ARG A 68 -7.51 -3.11 -9.80
CA ARG A 68 -6.31 -3.94 -9.70
C ARG A 68 -6.60 -5.32 -10.29
N HIS A 69 -5.82 -5.72 -11.29
CA HIS A 69 -5.92 -7.03 -11.96
C HIS A 69 -4.59 -7.77 -11.91
N CYS A 70 -4.46 -8.70 -10.97
CA CYS A 70 -3.26 -9.54 -10.87
C CYS A 70 -3.37 -10.77 -11.79
N THR A 71 -2.26 -11.14 -12.43
CA THR A 71 -2.16 -12.34 -13.26
C THR A 71 -2.33 -13.62 -12.44
N PRO A 72 -2.89 -14.69 -13.04
CA PRO A 72 -2.99 -15.99 -12.37
C PRO A 72 -1.60 -16.58 -12.09
N PRO A 73 -1.47 -17.51 -11.12
CA PRO A 73 -0.17 -18.00 -10.64
C PRO A 73 0.82 -18.40 -11.73
N GLU A 74 0.38 -19.15 -12.74
CA GLU A 74 1.21 -19.63 -13.85
C GLU A 74 1.78 -18.52 -14.76
N ARG A 75 1.19 -17.33 -14.73
CA ARG A 75 1.67 -16.15 -15.47
C ARG A 75 2.46 -15.18 -14.60
N ARG A 76 2.56 -15.42 -13.29
CA ARG A 76 3.35 -14.56 -12.40
C ARG A 76 4.83 -14.75 -12.67
N LEU A 77 5.55 -13.64 -12.77
CA LEU A 77 7.01 -13.68 -12.87
C LEU A 77 7.61 -14.29 -11.62
N PHE A 78 8.63 -15.12 -11.82
CA PHE A 78 9.45 -15.71 -10.78
C PHE A 78 10.93 -15.39 -11.06
N CYS A 79 11.26 -14.11 -11.01
CA CYS A 79 12.60 -13.56 -11.20
C CYS A 79 12.77 -12.29 -10.38
N LEU A 80 14.00 -11.97 -9.97
CA LEU A 80 14.33 -10.75 -9.23
C LEU A 80 14.23 -9.54 -10.16
N VAL A 81 13.48 -8.52 -9.76
CA VAL A 81 13.28 -7.30 -10.57
C VAL A 81 14.55 -6.44 -10.52
N PRO A 82 15.25 -6.21 -11.65
CA PRO A 82 16.48 -5.44 -11.64
C PRO A 82 16.23 -3.95 -11.34
N PRO A 83 17.19 -3.26 -10.70
CA PRO A 83 17.20 -1.81 -10.73
C PRO A 83 17.45 -1.30 -12.16
N PRO A 84 17.09 -0.04 -12.47
CA PRO A 84 17.43 0.58 -13.75
C PRO A 84 18.95 0.67 -13.95
N GLU A 85 19.34 0.92 -15.20
CA GLU A 85 20.73 1.21 -15.54
C GLU A 85 21.22 2.44 -14.77
N ASP A 86 22.48 2.38 -14.30
CA ASP A 86 23.10 3.43 -13.48
C ASP A 86 22.34 3.79 -12.18
N TYR A 87 21.53 2.86 -11.65
CA TYR A 87 20.84 3.08 -10.37
C TYR A 87 21.82 3.51 -9.28
N LYS A 88 21.40 4.52 -8.52
CA LYS A 88 22.12 5.04 -7.36
C LYS A 88 21.30 4.79 -6.11
N ILE A 89 21.98 4.53 -5.00
CA ILE A 89 21.31 4.47 -3.69
C ILE A 89 20.57 5.80 -3.45
N PRO A 90 19.29 5.77 -3.03
CA PRO A 90 18.51 6.99 -2.82
C PRO A 90 19.18 7.97 -1.87
N ILE A 91 19.02 9.26 -2.16
CA ILE A 91 19.47 10.35 -1.29
C ILE A 91 18.80 10.19 0.08
N ARG A 92 19.54 10.45 1.16
CA ARG A 92 19.01 10.35 2.53
C ARG A 92 18.06 11.50 2.85
N TRP A 93 17.12 11.23 3.75
CA TRP A 93 16.19 12.25 4.25
C TRP A 93 16.96 13.31 5.08
N PRO A 94 16.57 14.60 5.06
CA PRO A 94 15.44 15.21 4.36
C PRO A 94 15.72 15.64 2.93
N THR A 95 16.97 15.57 2.45
CA THR A 95 17.37 16.04 1.12
C THR A 95 16.61 15.35 0.00
N SER A 96 16.23 14.08 0.17
CA SER A 96 15.42 13.32 -0.79
C SER A 96 13.99 13.83 -0.98
N ARG A 97 13.52 14.80 -0.17
CA ARG A 97 12.28 15.52 -0.43
C ARG A 97 12.37 16.33 -1.73
N ASP A 98 13.54 16.95 -1.95
CA ASP A 98 13.73 17.95 -3.00
C ASP A 98 14.57 17.41 -4.16
N TYR A 99 15.29 16.30 -3.97
CA TYR A 99 16.21 15.76 -4.95
C TYR A 99 16.07 14.25 -5.10
N VAL A 100 16.04 13.77 -6.35
CA VAL A 100 16.16 12.34 -6.67
C VAL A 100 17.12 12.14 -7.83
N TRP A 101 17.79 10.99 -7.88
CA TRP A 101 18.67 10.65 -9.00
C TRP A 101 17.89 10.49 -10.30
N ARG A 102 18.38 11.09 -11.39
CA ARG A 102 17.73 10.94 -12.71
C ARG A 102 17.76 9.50 -13.20
N SER A 103 18.86 8.78 -12.98
CA SER A 103 19.00 7.36 -13.36
C SER A 103 18.01 6.43 -12.64
N ASN A 104 17.53 6.82 -11.45
CA ASN A 104 16.52 6.06 -10.72
C ASN A 104 15.09 6.26 -11.27
N VAL A 105 14.88 7.33 -12.03
CA VAL A 105 13.58 7.74 -12.60
C VAL A 105 13.82 8.20 -14.03
N ASN A 106 14.26 7.27 -14.89
CA ASN A 106 14.68 7.56 -16.26
C ASN A 106 13.49 7.75 -17.22
N HIS A 107 12.63 8.72 -16.87
CA HIS A 107 11.49 9.16 -17.66
C HIS A 107 11.76 10.57 -18.16
N THR A 108 12.62 10.70 -19.17
CA THR A 108 13.00 12.01 -19.77
C THR A 108 11.79 12.83 -20.18
N ARG A 109 10.75 12.17 -20.72
CA ARG A 109 9.46 12.78 -21.09
C ARG A 109 8.75 13.48 -19.94
N LEU A 110 8.97 13.10 -18.68
CA LEU A 110 8.35 13.74 -17.52
C LEU A 110 8.78 15.21 -17.41
N SER A 111 10.07 15.49 -17.61
CA SER A 111 10.64 16.83 -17.56
C SER A 111 10.23 17.69 -18.75
N GLU A 112 10.16 17.11 -19.96
CA GLU A 112 9.66 17.80 -21.16
C GLU A 112 8.18 18.18 -21.01
N VAL A 113 7.40 17.32 -20.36
CA VAL A 113 5.96 17.53 -20.17
C VAL A 113 5.69 18.48 -19.00
N LYS A 114 6.53 18.51 -17.96
CA LYS A 114 6.27 19.25 -16.70
C LYS A 114 7.24 20.40 -16.41
N GLY A 115 8.32 20.57 -17.17
CA GLY A 115 9.35 21.59 -16.94
C GLY A 115 8.82 23.02 -16.98
N GLY A 116 7.81 23.30 -17.82
CA GLY A 116 7.15 24.62 -17.88
C GLY A 116 6.27 24.97 -16.68
N GLN A 117 6.08 24.06 -15.70
CA GLN A 117 5.19 24.26 -14.55
C GLN A 117 5.94 24.48 -13.22
N ASN A 118 7.26 24.74 -13.26
CA ASN A 118 8.10 24.84 -12.06
C ASN A 118 7.96 23.61 -11.13
N TRP A 119 7.65 22.45 -11.71
CA TRP A 119 7.37 21.21 -10.98
C TRP A 119 8.65 20.42 -10.71
N VAL A 120 9.44 20.19 -11.75
CA VAL A 120 10.70 19.45 -11.71
C VAL A 120 11.66 20.08 -12.68
N HIS A 121 12.91 20.20 -12.26
CA HIS A 121 14.01 20.74 -13.06
C HIS A 121 15.15 19.74 -13.13
N GLU A 122 15.87 19.76 -14.25
CA GLU A 122 17.17 19.10 -14.34
C GLU A 122 18.20 19.88 -13.53
N LYS A 123 18.97 19.16 -12.70
CA LYS A 123 20.13 19.69 -12.00
C LYS A 123 21.23 18.64 -12.00
N ASP A 124 22.10 18.70 -13.00
CA ASP A 124 23.18 17.75 -13.22
C ASP A 124 22.67 16.30 -13.28
N GLN A 125 23.05 15.45 -12.32
CA GLN A 125 22.59 14.05 -12.20
C GLN A 125 21.27 13.88 -11.42
N LEU A 126 20.65 15.00 -11.01
CA LEU A 126 19.47 15.03 -10.16
C LEU A 126 18.25 15.63 -10.87
N TRP A 127 17.09 15.10 -10.52
CA TRP A 127 15.83 15.82 -10.61
C TRP A 127 15.67 16.67 -9.35
N TRP A 128 15.39 17.96 -9.53
CA TRP A 128 15.13 18.89 -8.45
C TRP A 128 13.65 19.29 -8.43
N PHE A 129 13.02 19.15 -7.26
CA PHE A 129 11.64 19.56 -7.00
C PHE A 129 11.67 20.83 -6.13
N PRO A 130 11.54 22.04 -6.72
CA PRO A 130 11.67 23.30 -5.99
C PRO A 130 10.48 23.58 -5.05
N GLY A 131 9.38 22.84 -5.19
CA GLY A 131 8.09 23.18 -4.58
C GLY A 131 7.37 24.31 -5.33
N GLY A 132 6.05 24.40 -5.17
CA GLY A 132 5.25 25.48 -5.75
C GLY A 132 4.85 25.32 -7.23
N GLY A 133 5.18 24.20 -7.88
CA GLY A 133 4.69 23.87 -9.23
C GLY A 133 3.26 23.30 -9.26
N THR A 134 2.59 23.34 -10.42
CA THR A 134 1.21 22.82 -10.61
C THR A 134 1.19 21.61 -11.54
N HIS A 135 0.28 20.64 -11.35
CA HIS A 135 0.24 19.38 -12.16
C HIS A 135 -0.34 19.60 -13.57
N PHE A 136 -1.04 20.70 -13.78
CA PHE A 136 -2.02 20.80 -14.86
C PHE A 136 -1.50 21.63 -16.04
N LYS A 137 -0.75 20.97 -16.94
CA LYS A 137 -0.10 21.57 -18.13
C LYS A 137 -1.06 22.34 -19.05
N HIS A 138 -2.28 21.82 -19.21
CA HIS A 138 -3.33 22.40 -20.07
C HIS A 138 -4.43 23.10 -19.24
N GLY A 139 -4.12 23.46 -17.99
CA GLY A 139 -5.13 23.68 -16.96
C GLY A 139 -5.81 22.36 -16.59
N ALA A 140 -6.44 22.25 -15.43
CA ALA A 140 -7.14 21.01 -15.08
C ALA A 140 -8.43 20.75 -15.91
N SER A 141 -8.67 21.44 -17.04
CA SER A 141 -9.88 21.33 -17.87
C SER A 141 -9.92 19.97 -18.56
N GLU A 142 -8.78 19.50 -19.06
CA GLU A 142 -8.61 18.15 -19.61
C GLU A 142 -8.65 17.06 -18.50
N TYR A 143 -8.14 17.39 -17.31
CA TYR A 143 -8.25 16.53 -16.12
C TYR A 143 -9.70 16.40 -15.65
N ILE A 144 -10.52 17.44 -15.80
CA ILE A 144 -11.96 17.42 -15.52
C ILE A 144 -12.74 16.71 -16.61
N GLU A 145 -12.42 16.82 -17.89
CA GLU A 145 -13.12 16.00 -18.89
C GLU A 145 -12.91 14.51 -18.56
N ARG A 146 -11.71 14.12 -18.11
CA ARG A 146 -11.44 12.78 -17.55
C ARG A 146 -12.16 12.50 -16.23
N MET A 147 -12.14 13.41 -15.26
CA MET A 147 -12.81 13.19 -13.95
C MET A 147 -14.33 13.28 -14.03
N GLY A 148 -14.88 14.16 -14.85
CA GLY A 148 -16.30 14.29 -15.14
C GLY A 148 -16.84 13.03 -15.77
N SER A 149 -16.12 12.45 -16.75
CA SER A 149 -16.42 11.11 -17.24
C SER A 149 -16.39 10.04 -16.13
N TRP A 150 -15.53 10.20 -15.12
CA TRP A 150 -15.37 9.28 -13.99
C TRP A 150 -16.57 9.28 -13.02
N HIS A 151 -17.20 10.43 -12.81
CA HIS A 151 -18.33 10.57 -11.87
C HIS A 151 -19.69 10.34 -12.55
N THR A 152 -19.74 10.39 -13.88
CA THR A 152 -20.99 10.44 -14.66
C THR A 152 -21.24 9.21 -15.54
N LEU A 153 -20.19 8.43 -15.88
CA LEU A 153 -20.30 7.22 -16.72
C LEU A 153 -20.59 5.92 -15.93
N SER A 154 -20.73 6.01 -14.61
CA SER A 154 -20.81 4.83 -13.73
C SER A 154 -21.92 4.93 -12.67
N ASP A 155 -23.02 5.59 -13.02
CA ASP A 155 -24.16 5.84 -12.11
C ASP A 155 -23.78 6.45 -10.75
N GLY A 156 -22.62 7.10 -10.67
CA GLY A 156 -22.07 7.67 -9.45
C GLY A 156 -21.36 6.69 -8.49
N ILE A 157 -21.18 5.42 -8.86
CA ILE A 157 -20.64 4.36 -7.97
C ILE A 157 -19.32 4.75 -7.28
N LEU A 158 -18.41 5.41 -7.99
CA LEU A 158 -17.11 5.83 -7.45
C LEU A 158 -17.27 6.93 -6.38
N LEU A 159 -18.20 7.86 -6.56
CA LEU A 159 -18.47 8.88 -5.55
C LEU A 159 -19.19 8.27 -4.33
N ARG A 160 -20.01 7.22 -4.53
CA ARG A 160 -20.58 6.44 -3.42
C ARG A 160 -19.50 5.70 -2.64
N GLU A 161 -18.49 5.18 -3.32
CA GLU A 161 -17.32 4.59 -2.66
C GLU A 161 -16.54 5.66 -1.86
N VAL A 162 -16.36 6.87 -2.40
CA VAL A 162 -15.82 7.99 -1.62
C VAL A 162 -16.69 8.28 -0.39
N ASN A 163 -18.02 8.21 -0.50
CA ASN A 163 -18.91 8.34 0.66
C ASN A 163 -18.73 7.23 1.69
N ARG A 164 -18.46 5.99 1.28
CA ARG A 164 -18.13 4.88 2.19
C ARG A 164 -16.80 5.14 2.93
N LEU A 165 -15.79 5.65 2.24
CA LEU A 165 -14.46 5.94 2.79
C LEU A 165 -14.44 7.18 3.71
N LEU A 166 -15.23 8.20 3.39
CA LEU A 166 -15.25 9.46 4.12
C LEU A 166 -16.01 9.32 5.44
N ARG A 167 -15.35 9.62 6.57
CA ARG A 167 -16.02 9.67 7.89
C ARG A 167 -17.04 10.82 7.96
N SER A 168 -18.04 10.70 8.82
CA SER A 168 -18.93 11.81 9.15
C SER A 168 -18.13 13.05 9.59
N ASN A 169 -18.56 14.23 9.15
CA ASN A 169 -17.85 15.51 9.27
C ASN A 169 -16.49 15.59 8.53
N GLY A 170 -16.16 14.60 7.71
CA GLY A 170 -15.03 14.66 6.79
C GLY A 170 -15.30 15.59 5.61
N TYR A 171 -14.23 16.06 4.98
CA TYR A 171 -14.27 16.98 3.85
C TYR A 171 -13.92 16.27 2.54
N PHE A 172 -14.72 16.50 1.51
CA PHE A 172 -14.38 16.15 0.14
C PHE A 172 -14.00 17.43 -0.60
N VAL A 173 -12.77 17.48 -1.11
CA VAL A 173 -12.23 18.62 -1.87
C VAL A 173 -12.11 18.22 -3.33
N TYR A 174 -12.91 18.84 -4.17
CA TYR A 174 -12.84 18.70 -5.62
C TYR A 174 -12.12 19.91 -6.21
N SER A 175 -11.04 19.69 -6.96
CA SER A 175 -10.29 20.76 -7.61
C SER A 175 -10.16 20.51 -9.11
N ALA A 176 -10.61 21.51 -9.88
CA ALA A 176 -11.05 21.43 -11.26
C ALA A 176 -11.22 22.89 -11.82
N PRO A 177 -10.48 23.37 -12.85
CA PRO A 177 -10.71 24.66 -13.49
C PRO A 177 -12.13 24.78 -13.99
N PRO A 178 -12.63 26.02 -14.03
CA PRO A 178 -13.94 26.30 -13.50
C PRO A 178 -14.97 25.37 -14.15
N ALA A 179 -15.44 24.37 -13.40
CA ALA A 179 -16.56 23.54 -13.83
C ALA A 179 -17.85 24.39 -14.05
N TYR A 180 -17.77 25.69 -13.70
CA TYR A 180 -18.76 26.74 -13.86
C TYR A 180 -18.52 27.65 -15.08
N LYS A 181 -17.45 27.45 -15.86
CA LYS A 181 -17.29 28.17 -17.13
C LYS A 181 -18.40 27.67 -18.06
N LYS A 182 -19.18 28.60 -18.61
CA LYS A 182 -20.32 28.33 -19.50
C LYS A 182 -19.92 27.75 -20.86
N ASP A 183 -18.63 27.53 -21.08
CA ASP A 183 -18.08 26.99 -22.31
C ASP A 183 -17.85 25.49 -22.08
N LYS A 184 -18.68 24.61 -22.70
CA LYS A 184 -18.65 23.12 -22.71
C LYS A 184 -19.58 22.38 -21.72
N ASP A 185 -19.44 21.05 -21.64
CA ASP A 185 -20.21 20.07 -20.83
C ASP A 185 -20.00 20.20 -19.30
N PHE A 186 -19.15 21.13 -18.85
CA PHE A 186 -18.84 21.30 -17.43
C PHE A 186 -20.04 21.56 -16.51
N PRO A 187 -21.08 22.33 -16.92
CA PRO A 187 -22.29 22.50 -16.12
C PRO A 187 -23.03 21.20 -15.86
N LEU A 188 -23.09 20.29 -16.85
CA LEU A 188 -23.78 19.00 -16.72
C LEU A 188 -23.07 18.10 -15.69
N ILE A 189 -21.74 18.00 -15.80
CA ILE A 189 -20.91 17.24 -14.84
C ILE A 189 -21.06 17.82 -13.43
N TRP A 190 -21.04 19.15 -13.31
CA TRP A 190 -21.22 19.83 -12.04
C TRP A 190 -22.60 19.56 -11.42
N ASP A 191 -23.66 19.61 -12.21
CA ASP A 191 -25.03 19.34 -11.75
C ASP A 191 -25.17 17.88 -11.30
N GLN A 192 -24.64 16.92 -12.06
CA GLN A 192 -24.62 15.51 -11.68
C GLN A 192 -23.87 15.28 -10.36
N LEU A 193 -22.65 15.84 -10.23
CA LEU A 193 -21.85 15.76 -9.00
C LEU A 193 -22.59 16.38 -7.81
N THR A 194 -23.19 17.55 -8.00
CA THR A 194 -23.91 18.27 -6.94
C THR A 194 -25.16 17.51 -6.52
N ASN A 195 -25.95 17.02 -7.47
CA ASN A 195 -27.14 16.22 -7.21
C ASN A 195 -26.80 14.94 -6.46
N LEU A 196 -25.73 14.25 -6.86
CA LEU A 196 -25.27 13.02 -6.21
C LEU A 196 -24.77 13.30 -4.78
N ALA A 197 -23.96 14.34 -4.60
CA ALA A 197 -23.47 14.77 -3.29
C ALA A 197 -24.63 15.17 -2.36
N SER A 198 -25.59 15.95 -2.85
CA SER A 198 -26.80 16.33 -2.10
C SER A 198 -27.70 15.13 -1.78
N GLY A 199 -27.83 14.17 -2.71
CA GLY A 199 -28.52 12.89 -2.47
C GLY A 199 -27.89 12.10 -1.32
N MET A 200 -26.56 12.13 -1.22
CA MET A 200 -25.80 11.55 -0.09
C MET A 200 -25.71 12.46 1.14
N CYS A 201 -26.49 13.54 1.19
CA CYS A 201 -26.57 14.49 2.32
C CYS A 201 -25.27 15.26 2.59
N TRP A 202 -24.43 15.45 1.58
CA TRP A 202 -23.26 16.30 1.69
C TRP A 202 -23.65 17.77 1.55
N LYS A 203 -23.02 18.63 2.36
CA LYS A 203 -23.21 20.07 2.33
C LYS A 203 -22.04 20.75 1.63
N LEU A 204 -22.29 21.50 0.57
CA LEU A 204 -21.29 22.37 -0.04
C LEU A 204 -21.00 23.54 0.91
N ILE A 205 -19.76 23.69 1.37
CA ILE A 205 -19.36 24.72 2.35
C ILE A 205 -18.44 25.79 1.79
N ALA A 206 -17.73 25.49 0.71
CA ALA A 206 -16.90 26.47 0.05
C ALA A 206 -16.87 26.21 -1.46
N ARG A 207 -16.86 27.29 -2.22
CA ARG A 207 -16.67 27.29 -3.67
C ARG A 207 -15.82 28.51 -4.04
N LYS A 208 -14.61 28.28 -4.54
CA LYS A 208 -13.71 29.36 -4.99
C LYS A 208 -12.95 28.94 -6.24
N ILE A 209 -13.11 29.70 -7.31
CA ILE A 209 -12.40 29.57 -8.59
C ILE A 209 -12.55 28.15 -9.18
N GLN A 210 -11.63 27.25 -8.85
CA GLN A 210 -11.51 25.89 -9.35
C GLN A 210 -11.83 24.84 -8.28
N THR A 211 -12.17 25.24 -7.06
CA THR A 211 -12.26 24.32 -5.93
C THR A 211 -13.64 24.40 -5.29
N ALA A 212 -14.24 23.23 -5.10
CA ALA A 212 -15.45 23.03 -4.33
C ALA A 212 -15.16 22.09 -3.16
N ILE A 213 -15.70 22.44 -2.00
CA ILE A 213 -15.50 21.68 -0.76
C ILE A 213 -16.86 21.32 -0.19
N TRP A 214 -17.10 20.02 -0.06
CA TRP A 214 -18.25 19.48 0.65
C TRP A 214 -17.83 18.92 2.00
N ILE A 215 -18.76 18.93 2.94
CA ILE A 215 -18.66 18.20 4.20
C ILE A 215 -19.75 17.12 4.24
N LYS A 216 -19.36 15.90 4.60
CA LYS A 216 -20.31 14.78 4.81
C LYS A 216 -21.04 15.01 6.12
N GLN A 217 -22.33 15.31 6.07
CA GLN A 217 -23.13 15.52 7.28
C GLN A 217 -23.47 14.19 7.94
N ASP A 218 -23.54 14.19 9.26
CA ASP A 218 -24.06 13.05 10.02
C ASP A 218 -25.59 13.20 10.17
N ASN A 219 -26.32 12.95 9.09
CA ASN A 219 -27.77 13.12 9.06
C ASN A 219 -28.46 11.89 8.44
N GLN A 220 -28.80 10.94 9.30
CA GLN A 220 -29.49 9.71 8.89
C GLN A 220 -30.90 9.96 8.36
N SER A 221 -31.63 10.93 8.93
CA SER A 221 -32.97 11.30 8.47
C SER A 221 -32.94 11.82 7.03
N CYS A 222 -31.93 12.61 6.68
CA CYS A 222 -31.73 13.05 5.30
C CYS A 222 -31.49 11.87 4.35
N LEU A 223 -30.67 10.88 4.74
CA LEU A 223 -30.41 9.71 3.90
C LEU A 223 -31.69 8.89 3.68
N GLN A 224 -32.48 8.67 4.74
CA GLN A 224 -33.77 7.96 4.65
C GLN A 224 -34.75 8.70 3.73
N GLN A 225 -34.94 10.02 3.92
CA GLN A 225 -35.81 10.83 3.08
C GLN A 225 -35.36 10.84 1.61
N ASN A 226 -34.05 10.90 1.36
CA ASN A 226 -33.52 10.86 0.00
C ASN A 226 -33.68 9.48 -0.63
N ALA A 227 -33.64 8.40 0.15
CA ALA A 227 -33.94 7.05 -0.32
C ALA A 227 -35.42 6.87 -0.68
N GLU A 228 -36.35 7.40 0.14
CA GLU A 228 -37.79 7.41 -0.17
C GLU A 228 -38.10 8.16 -1.48
N LYS A 229 -37.37 9.25 -1.73
CA LYS A 229 -37.43 10.03 -2.98
C LYS A 229 -36.69 9.36 -4.15
N LYS A 230 -36.11 8.18 -3.96
CA LYS A 230 -35.32 7.44 -4.97
C LYS A 230 -34.13 8.23 -5.52
N LEU A 231 -33.57 9.14 -4.72
CA LEU A 231 -32.36 9.89 -5.07
C LEU A 231 -31.08 9.08 -4.78
N ILE A 232 -31.17 8.14 -3.84
CA ILE A 232 -30.12 7.19 -3.49
C ILE A 232 -30.74 5.83 -3.17
N GLU A 233 -29.95 4.77 -3.28
CA GLU A 233 -30.31 3.43 -2.81
C GLU A 233 -29.58 3.14 -1.50
N ILE A 234 -30.26 2.48 -0.56
CA ILE A 234 -29.67 2.03 0.70
C ILE A 234 -29.18 0.60 0.50
N CYS A 235 -27.97 0.30 0.99
CA CYS A 235 -27.44 -1.06 0.92
C CYS A 235 -28.20 -1.98 1.87
N ASP A 236 -28.50 -3.19 1.39
CA ASP A 236 -28.93 -4.27 2.28
C ASP A 236 -27.86 -4.55 3.35
N PRO A 237 -28.27 -4.89 4.59
CA PRO A 237 -27.34 -5.31 5.63
C PRO A 237 -26.41 -6.40 5.11
N LEU A 238 -25.11 -6.21 5.31
CA LEU A 238 -24.12 -7.24 5.01
C LEU A 238 -24.41 -8.47 5.88
N GLU A 239 -24.48 -9.65 5.26
CA GLU A 239 -24.15 -10.87 5.99
C GLU A 239 -22.65 -10.84 6.25
N ASP A 240 -22.25 -10.76 7.52
CA ASP A 240 -20.84 -10.69 7.98
C ASP A 240 -19.98 -11.93 7.61
N SER A 241 -20.54 -12.88 6.86
CA SER A 241 -19.91 -14.15 6.49
C SER A 241 -18.96 -14.09 5.29
N LYS A 242 -18.94 -12.99 4.52
CA LYS A 242 -18.10 -12.88 3.31
C LYS A 242 -16.78 -12.13 3.55
N PRO A 243 -15.64 -12.63 3.02
CA PRO A 243 -14.36 -11.94 3.14
C PRO A 243 -14.41 -10.55 2.49
N SER A 244 -13.91 -9.53 3.19
CA SER A 244 -13.84 -8.14 2.69
C SER A 244 -12.84 -7.95 1.54
N TRP A 245 -12.13 -9.00 1.12
CA TRP A 245 -11.17 -8.97 0.02
C TRP A 245 -11.86 -9.18 -1.32
N LYS A 246 -11.50 -8.37 -2.32
CA LYS A 246 -12.11 -8.41 -3.68
C LYS A 246 -13.65 -8.36 -3.68
N THR A 247 -14.23 -7.68 -2.68
CA THR A 247 -15.67 -7.42 -2.66
C THR A 247 -16.01 -6.41 -3.76
N PRO A 248 -16.96 -6.72 -4.67
CA PRO A 248 -17.36 -5.78 -5.72
C PRO A 248 -17.87 -4.47 -5.15
N LEU A 249 -17.58 -3.36 -5.85
CA LEU A 249 -18.17 -2.07 -5.53
C LEU A 249 -19.70 -2.14 -5.58
N ARG A 250 -20.34 -1.52 -4.60
CA ARG A 250 -21.81 -1.45 -4.52
C ARG A 250 -22.29 -0.08 -4.94
N ASN A 251 -23.38 -0.03 -5.71
CA ASN A 251 -24.01 1.23 -6.11
C ASN A 251 -25.07 1.70 -5.09
N CYS A 252 -24.79 1.58 -3.80
CA CYS A 252 -25.72 1.92 -2.72
C CYS A 252 -24.99 2.61 -1.56
N ILE A 253 -25.75 3.20 -0.64
CA ILE A 253 -25.25 3.88 0.55
C ILE A 253 -25.54 3.02 1.78
N ALA A 254 -24.50 2.64 2.52
CA ALA A 254 -24.67 1.98 3.81
C ALA A 254 -25.17 2.99 4.85
N ILE A 255 -26.24 2.64 5.57
CA ILE A 255 -26.67 3.38 6.76
C ILE A 255 -25.87 2.84 7.94
N ASN A 256 -25.23 3.75 8.67
CA ASN A 256 -24.56 3.40 9.92
C ASN A 256 -25.61 3.01 10.97
N ASN A 257 -25.83 1.73 11.19
CA ASN A 257 -26.62 1.26 12.33
C ASN A 257 -25.77 1.45 13.60
N ALA A 258 -25.86 2.61 14.24
CA ALA A 258 -25.54 2.94 15.65
C ALA A 258 -24.26 2.40 16.34
N LEU A 259 -23.37 1.66 15.67
CA LEU A 259 -22.30 0.85 16.31
C LEU A 259 -20.89 1.27 15.88
N SER A 260 -20.75 2.12 14.86
CA SER A 260 -19.49 2.82 14.56
C SER A 260 -19.64 4.24 15.10
N GLY A 261 -19.29 4.40 16.37
CA GLY A 261 -19.52 5.61 17.14
C GLY A 261 -19.22 6.88 16.35
N SER A 262 -20.20 7.78 16.33
CA SER A 262 -20.03 9.23 16.16
C SER A 262 -19.14 9.83 17.28
N GLU A 263 -18.24 9.04 17.87
CA GLU A 263 -17.33 9.50 18.88
C GLU A 263 -16.29 10.38 18.22
N LYS A 264 -16.28 11.63 18.65
CA LYS A 264 -15.28 12.60 18.26
C LYS A 264 -13.92 12.07 18.70
N LEU A 265 -13.19 11.47 17.76
CA LEU A 265 -11.84 10.97 18.03
C LEU A 265 -10.97 12.10 18.60
N PRO A 266 -10.15 11.82 19.63
CA PRO A 266 -9.29 12.84 20.25
C PRO A 266 -8.28 13.40 19.24
N PRO A 267 -7.56 14.49 19.54
CA PRO A 267 -6.48 14.96 18.68
C PRO A 267 -5.43 13.87 18.38
N ARG A 268 -4.82 13.93 17.18
CA ARG A 268 -3.96 12.85 16.64
C ARG A 268 -2.91 12.30 17.62
N PRO A 269 -2.16 13.11 18.39
CA PRO A 269 -1.16 12.53 19.30
C PRO A 269 -1.77 11.57 20.34
N GLN A 270 -2.98 11.87 20.79
CA GLN A 270 -3.70 11.04 21.78
C GLN A 270 -4.29 9.77 21.14
N ARG A 271 -4.72 9.86 19.86
CA ARG A 271 -5.32 8.71 19.13
C ARG A 271 -4.43 7.47 19.12
N LEU A 272 -3.11 7.65 19.14
CA LEU A 272 -2.15 6.54 19.09
C LEU A 272 -2.29 5.58 20.28
N SER A 273 -2.80 6.04 21.43
CA SER A 273 -2.92 5.26 22.66
C SER A 273 -4.36 4.96 23.08
N VAL A 274 -5.36 5.48 22.35
CA VAL A 274 -6.76 5.25 22.65
C VAL A 274 -7.20 3.91 22.09
N TYR A 275 -7.82 3.09 22.94
CA TYR A 275 -8.44 1.84 22.55
C TYR A 275 -9.64 2.11 21.64
N SER A 276 -9.76 1.37 20.54
CA SER A 276 -10.92 1.45 19.63
C SER A 276 -11.96 0.43 20.06
N GLU A 277 -13.16 0.88 20.43
CA GLU A 277 -14.27 -0.01 20.80
C GLU A 277 -14.64 -1.00 19.69
N SER A 278 -14.33 -0.68 18.42
CA SER A 278 -14.54 -1.60 17.30
C SER A 278 -13.80 -2.94 17.44
N LEU A 279 -12.72 -2.97 18.23
CA LEU A 279 -11.95 -4.17 18.52
C LEU A 279 -12.70 -5.17 19.43
N SER A 280 -13.61 -4.69 20.27
CA SER A 280 -14.38 -5.55 21.18
C SER A 280 -15.27 -6.54 20.41
N HIS A 281 -15.80 -6.12 19.26
CA HIS A 281 -16.64 -6.95 18.40
C HIS A 281 -15.91 -8.15 17.79
N ILE A 282 -14.59 -8.07 17.68
CA ILE A 282 -13.73 -9.15 17.20
C ILE A 282 -12.98 -9.85 18.34
N GLY A 283 -13.43 -9.66 19.59
CA GLY A 283 -12.93 -10.34 20.78
C GLY A 283 -11.58 -9.83 21.30
N ILE A 284 -11.10 -8.67 20.82
CA ILE A 284 -9.86 -8.06 21.30
C ILE A 284 -10.22 -7.09 22.42
N ASN A 285 -9.56 -7.21 23.58
CA ASN A 285 -9.82 -6.34 24.73
C ASN A 285 -8.78 -5.22 24.89
N GLN A 286 -9.06 -4.29 25.80
CA GLN A 286 -8.19 -3.13 26.04
C GLN A 286 -6.79 -3.52 26.57
N GLU A 287 -6.70 -4.56 27.40
CA GLU A 287 -5.44 -5.04 27.96
C GLU A 287 -4.51 -5.58 26.88
N GLN A 288 -5.04 -6.38 25.94
CA GLN A 288 -4.30 -6.89 24.79
C GLN A 288 -3.77 -5.73 23.93
N PHE A 289 -4.63 -4.76 23.60
CA PHE A 289 -4.25 -3.59 22.82
C PHE A 289 -3.13 -2.76 23.45
N GLN A 290 -3.20 -2.55 24.77
CA GLN A 290 -2.18 -1.83 25.52
C GLN A 290 -0.87 -2.62 25.62
N SER A 291 -0.95 -3.92 25.88
CA SER A 291 0.20 -4.81 25.99
C SER A 291 1.05 -4.82 24.72
N ASP A 292 0.42 -4.95 23.55
CA ASP A 292 1.12 -4.90 22.25
C ASP A 292 1.74 -3.53 21.97
N THR A 293 1.05 -2.44 22.29
CA THR A 293 1.62 -1.10 22.13
C THR A 293 2.89 -0.93 22.97
N LEU A 294 2.88 -1.42 24.22
CA LEU A 294 4.06 -1.39 25.11
C LEU A 294 5.17 -2.31 24.60
N TYR A 295 4.81 -3.52 24.16
CA TYR A 295 5.75 -4.48 23.58
C TYR A 295 6.50 -3.89 22.39
N TRP A 296 5.79 -3.34 21.41
CA TRP A 296 6.43 -2.77 20.22
C TRP A 296 7.30 -1.55 20.52
N HIS A 297 6.90 -0.72 21.49
CA HIS A 297 7.72 0.40 21.96
C HIS A 297 9.10 -0.03 22.47
N ASP A 298 9.21 -1.26 22.98
CA ASP A 298 10.47 -1.84 23.40
C ASP A 298 11.20 -2.54 22.25
N GLN A 299 10.51 -3.40 21.50
CA GLN A 299 11.10 -4.19 20.44
C GLN A 299 11.72 -3.36 19.31
N VAL A 300 11.08 -2.24 18.92
CA VAL A 300 11.63 -1.35 17.88
C VAL A 300 13.02 -0.83 18.25
N ARG A 301 13.29 -0.57 19.53
CA ARG A 301 14.61 -0.14 20.00
C ARG A 301 15.65 -1.24 19.85
N HIS A 302 15.28 -2.50 20.08
CA HIS A 302 16.15 -3.65 19.85
C HIS A 302 16.45 -3.83 18.37
N TYR A 303 15.44 -3.81 17.51
CA TYR A 303 15.62 -3.92 16.07
C TYR A 303 16.56 -2.85 15.51
N TRP A 304 16.41 -1.59 15.95
CA TRP A 304 17.27 -0.51 15.46
C TRP A 304 18.74 -0.71 15.82
N ARG A 305 19.01 -1.24 17.03
CA ARG A 305 20.36 -1.59 17.48
C ARG A 305 20.95 -2.72 16.64
N LEU A 306 20.15 -3.77 16.37
CA LEU A 306 20.60 -4.93 15.58
C LEU A 306 20.87 -4.57 14.12
N MET A 307 20.00 -3.76 13.50
CA MET A 307 20.20 -3.29 12.12
C MET A 307 21.42 -2.39 11.98
N ASN A 308 21.87 -1.76 13.07
CA ASN A 308 22.95 -0.76 13.09
C ASN A 308 22.77 0.29 11.97
N ALA A 309 21.53 0.75 11.80
CA ALA A 309 21.13 1.66 10.74
C ALA A 309 21.24 3.12 11.18
N ASP A 310 21.75 3.97 10.29
CA ASP A 310 21.70 5.43 10.46
C ASP A 310 20.23 5.89 10.58
N GLU A 311 19.93 6.82 11.48
CA GLU A 311 18.57 7.33 11.72
C GLU A 311 17.89 7.88 10.45
N LYS A 312 18.67 8.39 9.49
CA LYS A 312 18.19 8.93 8.21
C LYS A 312 18.16 7.87 7.10
N ALA A 313 18.61 6.64 7.38
CA ALA A 313 18.68 5.58 6.39
C ALA A 313 17.32 4.94 6.09
N VAL A 314 16.42 4.91 7.07
CA VAL A 314 15.09 4.32 6.97
C VAL A 314 14.05 5.42 6.97
N ARG A 315 13.19 5.47 5.95
CA ARG A 315 12.12 6.46 5.82
C ARG A 315 10.76 5.84 5.54
N ASN A 316 10.72 4.89 4.62
CA ASN A 316 9.51 4.19 4.20
C ASN A 316 9.50 2.79 4.79
N VAL A 317 8.57 2.53 5.70
CA VAL A 317 8.43 1.26 6.40
C VAL A 317 7.11 0.62 6.00
N MET A 318 7.11 -0.70 5.84
CA MET A 318 5.90 -1.49 5.72
C MET A 318 5.85 -2.50 6.85
N ASP A 319 4.76 -2.43 7.62
CA ASP A 319 4.42 -3.46 8.58
C ASP A 319 3.45 -4.42 7.90
N MET A 320 3.95 -5.61 7.55
CA MET A 320 3.25 -6.55 6.69
C MET A 320 2.15 -7.33 7.41
N ASN A 321 2.18 -7.34 8.75
CA ASN A 321 1.14 -7.88 9.61
C ASN A 321 0.96 -6.96 10.83
N ALA A 322 0.24 -5.86 10.61
CA ALA A 322 0.20 -4.76 11.56
C ALA A 322 -0.71 -5.00 12.76
N VAL A 323 -1.57 -6.01 12.71
CA VAL A 323 -2.61 -6.24 13.73
C VAL A 323 -3.38 -4.93 13.97
N TYR A 324 -3.22 -4.23 15.10
CA TYR A 324 -3.85 -2.91 15.35
C TYR A 324 -2.86 -1.72 15.33
N GLY A 325 -1.66 -1.90 14.76
CA GLY A 325 -0.71 -0.83 14.42
C GLY A 325 0.29 -0.47 15.54
N GLY A 326 0.53 -1.33 16.53
CA GLY A 326 1.44 -1.06 17.64
C GLY A 326 2.87 -0.76 17.20
N PHE A 327 3.39 -1.51 16.22
CA PHE A 327 4.71 -1.27 15.63
C PHE A 327 4.83 0.12 15.00
N ALA A 328 3.81 0.56 14.25
CA ALA A 328 3.80 1.91 13.69
C ALA A 328 3.72 3.01 14.77
N VAL A 329 3.00 2.76 15.86
CA VAL A 329 2.94 3.69 17.00
C VAL A 329 4.30 3.82 17.69
N ALA A 330 5.03 2.72 17.85
CA ALA A 330 6.38 2.74 18.40
C ALA A 330 7.36 3.60 17.58
N LEU A 331 7.10 3.74 16.28
CA LEU A 331 7.85 4.56 15.33
C LEU A 331 7.30 5.98 15.14
N SER A 332 6.20 6.36 15.82
CA SER A 332 5.48 7.61 15.54
C SER A 332 6.27 8.90 15.79
N THR A 333 7.26 8.85 16.67
CA THR A 333 8.17 9.99 16.96
C THR A 333 9.36 10.05 16.02
N TRP A 334 9.57 9.02 15.20
CA TRP A 334 10.67 8.93 14.26
C TRP A 334 10.26 9.57 12.94
N PRO A 335 11.20 10.09 12.13
CA PRO A 335 10.87 10.72 10.85
C PRO A 335 10.55 9.68 9.76
N VAL A 336 9.80 8.63 10.10
CA VAL A 336 9.43 7.52 9.20
C VAL A 336 7.96 7.56 8.82
N TRP A 337 7.60 6.82 7.78
CA TRP A 337 6.25 6.64 7.30
C TRP A 337 5.99 5.14 7.28
N VAL A 338 4.90 4.71 7.91
CA VAL A 338 4.58 3.29 8.05
C VAL A 338 3.28 3.00 7.30
N MET A 339 3.36 2.08 6.34
CA MET A 339 2.18 1.44 5.74
C MET A 339 1.83 0.20 6.55
N ASN A 340 0.66 0.19 7.19
CA ASN A 340 0.20 -0.91 8.03
C ASN A 340 -0.67 -1.87 7.22
N ILE A 341 -0.26 -3.12 7.08
CA ILE A 341 -1.01 -4.11 6.32
C ILE A 341 -1.72 -5.05 7.28
N VAL A 342 -3.02 -5.24 7.08
CA VAL A 342 -3.79 -6.29 7.75
C VAL A 342 -4.01 -7.42 6.75
N PRO A 343 -3.39 -8.60 6.94
CA PRO A 343 -3.56 -9.72 6.05
C PRO A 343 -4.99 -10.25 6.02
N ILE A 344 -5.46 -10.71 4.85
CA ILE A 344 -6.82 -11.26 4.73
C ILE A 344 -7.06 -12.52 5.55
N SER A 345 -5.99 -13.19 5.95
CA SER A 345 -5.99 -14.40 6.78
C SER A 345 -6.20 -14.12 8.27
N THR A 346 -6.35 -12.86 8.65
CA THR A 346 -6.49 -12.41 10.05
C THR A 346 -7.78 -11.62 10.25
N ASN A 347 -8.17 -11.40 11.51
CA ASN A 347 -9.31 -10.55 11.83
C ASN A 347 -9.09 -9.12 11.29
N ASN A 348 -10.12 -8.54 10.68
CA ASN A 348 -10.02 -7.22 10.09
C ASN A 348 -9.97 -6.12 11.18
N THR A 349 -8.77 -5.66 11.48
CA THR A 349 -8.45 -4.64 12.49
C THR A 349 -8.21 -3.24 11.90
N LEU A 350 -8.47 -3.03 10.61
CA LEU A 350 -8.16 -1.76 9.93
C LEU A 350 -8.91 -0.56 10.52
N SER A 351 -10.14 -0.76 11.02
CA SER A 351 -10.89 0.30 11.70
C SER A 351 -10.08 0.89 12.86
N ALA A 352 -9.47 0.04 13.68
CA ALA A 352 -8.63 0.45 14.81
C ALA A 352 -7.36 1.17 14.36
N ILE A 353 -6.70 0.70 13.29
CA ILE A 353 -5.54 1.39 12.71
C ILE A 353 -5.93 2.82 12.27
N TYR A 354 -7.07 2.98 11.60
CA TYR A 354 -7.56 4.29 11.17
C TYR A 354 -8.01 5.17 12.35
N ASP A 355 -8.62 4.59 13.38
CA ASP A 355 -9.01 5.32 14.60
C ASP A 355 -7.79 5.90 15.32
N ARG A 356 -6.66 5.19 15.29
CA ARG A 356 -5.35 5.69 15.77
C ARG A 356 -4.75 6.80 14.90
N GLY A 357 -5.33 7.08 13.73
CA GLY A 357 -4.83 8.06 12.76
C GLY A 357 -3.61 7.57 11.97
N LEU A 358 -3.47 6.25 11.83
CA LEU A 358 -2.46 5.60 11.02
C LEU A 358 -3.01 5.28 9.62
N LEU A 359 -2.12 5.01 8.67
CA LEU A 359 -2.48 4.55 7.33
C LEU A 359 -2.34 3.04 7.26
N GLY A 360 -3.25 2.38 6.56
CA GLY A 360 -3.16 0.96 6.33
C GLY A 360 -3.95 0.47 5.15
N ALA A 361 -3.82 -0.81 4.84
CA ALA A 361 -4.53 -1.49 3.78
C ALA A 361 -4.82 -2.95 4.16
N PHE A 362 -5.92 -3.47 3.62
CA PHE A 362 -6.22 -4.90 3.66
C PHE A 362 -5.52 -5.55 2.46
N HIS A 363 -4.84 -6.66 2.62
CA HIS A 363 -4.10 -7.27 1.50
C HIS A 363 -3.92 -8.78 1.65
N ASP A 364 -4.01 -9.51 0.54
CA ASP A 364 -3.62 -10.91 0.49
C ASP A 364 -2.18 -11.03 -0.01
N TRP A 365 -1.26 -11.47 0.85
CA TRP A 365 0.15 -11.65 0.49
C TRP A 365 0.39 -12.77 -0.55
N CYS A 366 -0.62 -13.57 -0.86
CA CYS A 366 -0.63 -14.44 -2.04
C CYS A 366 -0.82 -13.70 -3.36
N GLU A 367 -0.97 -12.39 -3.33
CA GLU A 367 -0.95 -11.51 -4.48
C GLU A 367 0.08 -10.40 -4.30
N GLN A 368 0.58 -9.87 -5.41
CA GLN A 368 1.57 -8.80 -5.37
C GLN A 368 0.94 -7.49 -4.89
N PHE A 369 1.66 -6.72 -4.08
CA PHE A 369 1.16 -5.47 -3.52
C PHE A 369 1.18 -4.36 -4.59
N SER A 370 0.14 -3.51 -4.61
CA SER A 370 0.00 -2.40 -5.57
C SER A 370 0.97 -1.25 -5.22
N THR A 371 2.26 -1.47 -5.45
CA THR A 371 3.32 -0.51 -5.21
C THR A 371 4.44 -0.65 -6.24
N TYR A 372 5.19 0.43 -6.40
CA TYR A 372 6.37 0.46 -7.25
C TYR A 372 7.47 -0.44 -6.68
N PRO A 373 8.30 -1.10 -7.51
CA PRO A 373 9.47 -1.81 -7.02
C PRO A 373 10.39 -0.87 -6.21
N ARG A 374 11.03 -1.37 -5.15
CA ARG A 374 12.00 -0.60 -4.34
C ARG A 374 11.39 0.64 -3.68
N SER A 375 10.18 0.51 -3.14
CA SER A 375 9.45 1.58 -2.45
C SER A 375 9.81 1.73 -0.97
N TYR A 376 10.21 0.64 -0.31
CA TYR A 376 10.39 0.57 1.14
C TYR A 376 11.86 0.40 1.53
N ASP A 377 12.26 1.06 2.61
CA ASP A 377 13.59 0.92 3.22
C ASP A 377 13.60 -0.19 4.29
N LEU A 378 12.45 -0.48 4.89
CA LEU A 378 12.27 -1.51 5.90
C LEU A 378 10.95 -2.26 5.70
N LEU A 379 11.01 -3.59 5.67
CA LEU A 379 9.86 -4.47 5.78
C LEU A 379 9.87 -5.17 7.14
N HIS A 380 8.73 -5.21 7.82
CA HIS A 380 8.55 -5.92 9.08
C HIS A 380 7.47 -6.99 8.90
N ALA A 381 7.84 -8.25 9.15
CA ALA A 381 6.96 -9.41 9.06
C ALA A 381 6.97 -10.14 10.41
N ASN A 382 5.88 -10.00 11.16
CA ASN A 382 5.68 -10.65 12.45
C ASN A 382 4.59 -11.72 12.34
N HIS A 383 4.98 -12.99 12.49
CA HIS A 383 4.16 -14.19 12.27
C HIS A 383 3.36 -14.13 10.97
N LEU A 384 3.94 -13.57 9.91
CA LEU A 384 3.23 -13.40 8.65
C LEU A 384 3.05 -14.75 7.93
N PHE A 385 4.13 -15.51 7.79
CA PHE A 385 4.20 -16.67 6.90
C PHE A 385 3.45 -17.88 7.48
N SER A 386 3.38 -18.01 8.80
CA SER A 386 2.60 -19.07 9.46
C SER A 386 1.12 -19.03 9.10
N HIS A 387 0.55 -17.84 8.83
CA HIS A 387 -0.83 -17.71 8.32
C HIS A 387 -1.04 -18.29 6.92
N TYR A 388 0.04 -18.48 6.15
CA TYR A 388 0.01 -18.89 4.75
C TYR A 388 0.48 -20.33 4.50
N LYS A 389 1.07 -20.98 5.51
CA LYS A 389 1.72 -22.30 5.39
C LYS A 389 0.81 -23.43 4.88
N ASN A 390 -0.49 -23.37 5.19
CA ASN A 390 -1.45 -24.46 4.94
C ASN A 390 -2.65 -24.03 4.08
N ARG A 391 -2.51 -23.00 3.23
CA ARG A 391 -3.62 -22.57 2.35
C ARG A 391 -3.69 -23.45 1.11
N ASP A 392 -4.92 -23.81 0.73
CA ASP A 392 -5.21 -24.64 -0.45
C ASP A 392 -5.04 -23.89 -1.79
N ASP A 393 -4.74 -22.59 -1.75
CA ASP A 393 -4.56 -21.74 -2.94
C ASP A 393 -3.17 -21.86 -3.59
N GLY A 394 -2.29 -22.70 -3.04
CA GLY A 394 -0.97 -23.00 -3.58
C GLY A 394 0.05 -21.88 -3.43
N CYS A 395 -0.23 -20.91 -2.56
CA CYS A 395 0.66 -19.83 -2.18
C CYS A 395 1.77 -20.32 -1.26
N LEU A 396 3.03 -20.04 -1.59
CA LEU A 396 4.18 -20.48 -0.83
C LEU A 396 4.94 -19.29 -0.24
N LEU A 397 5.75 -19.55 0.79
CA LEU A 397 6.58 -18.48 1.39
C LEU A 397 7.53 -17.87 0.36
N GLU A 398 7.99 -18.66 -0.61
CA GLU A 398 8.81 -18.17 -1.73
C GLU A 398 8.11 -17.10 -2.57
N ASP A 399 6.78 -17.19 -2.75
CA ASP A 399 6.02 -16.16 -3.46
C ASP A 399 6.01 -14.84 -2.68
N ILE A 400 5.87 -14.92 -1.35
CA ILE A 400 5.88 -13.75 -0.45
C ILE A 400 7.28 -13.14 -0.39
N LEU A 401 8.34 -13.95 -0.28
CA LEU A 401 9.73 -13.45 -0.28
C LEU A 401 10.09 -12.75 -1.60
N LEU A 402 9.61 -13.26 -2.74
CA LEU A 402 9.83 -12.61 -4.03
C LEU A 402 9.15 -11.23 -4.09
N GLU A 403 7.94 -11.11 -3.53
CA GLU A 403 7.26 -9.83 -3.43
C GLU A 403 7.98 -8.87 -2.48
N MET A 404 8.47 -9.36 -1.33
CA MET A 404 9.31 -8.59 -0.42
C MET A 404 10.58 -8.08 -1.12
N ASP A 405 11.24 -8.92 -1.92
CA ASP A 405 12.41 -8.53 -2.70
C ASP A 405 12.08 -7.41 -3.68
N ARG A 406 10.95 -7.54 -4.40
CA ARG A 406 10.53 -6.53 -5.38
C ARG A 406 10.33 -5.16 -4.75
N ILE A 407 9.71 -5.09 -3.57
CA ILE A 407 9.28 -3.82 -2.96
C ILE A 407 10.33 -3.20 -2.04
N VAL A 408 11.29 -3.97 -1.50
CA VAL A 408 12.38 -3.45 -0.68
C VAL A 408 13.49 -2.85 -1.53
N ARG A 409 14.05 -1.73 -1.09
CA ARG A 409 15.16 -1.05 -1.77
C ARG A 409 16.46 -1.85 -1.64
N PRO A 410 17.40 -1.70 -2.59
CA PRO A 410 18.78 -2.13 -2.37
C PRO A 410 19.33 -1.57 -1.06
N GLN A 411 20.01 -2.39 -0.28
CA GLN A 411 20.49 -2.10 1.08
C GLN A 411 19.40 -1.89 2.15
N GLY A 412 18.12 -2.05 1.79
CA GLY A 412 17.00 -2.01 2.72
C GLY A 412 16.98 -3.25 3.64
N PHE A 413 16.28 -3.10 4.75
CA PHE A 413 16.20 -4.08 5.82
C PHE A 413 14.88 -4.85 5.77
N ILE A 414 14.94 -6.09 6.23
CA ILE A 414 13.77 -6.96 6.38
C ILE A 414 13.89 -7.62 7.75
N ILE A 415 12.87 -7.47 8.58
CA ILE A 415 12.81 -8.08 9.92
C ILE A 415 11.74 -9.16 9.87
N ILE A 416 12.10 -10.39 10.22
CA ILE A 416 11.19 -11.54 10.18
C ILE A 416 11.19 -12.25 11.54
N ARG A 417 10.02 -12.31 12.16
CA ARG A 417 9.69 -13.18 13.30
C ARG A 417 8.62 -14.17 12.84
N ASP A 418 8.88 -15.46 13.02
CA ASP A 418 7.93 -16.52 12.70
C ASP A 418 8.39 -17.85 13.31
N ASP A 419 7.64 -18.93 13.07
CA ASP A 419 8.01 -20.27 13.54
C ASP A 419 9.43 -20.68 13.10
N ASP A 420 10.17 -21.38 13.97
CA ASP A 420 11.56 -21.80 13.69
C ASP A 420 11.72 -22.61 12.38
N SER A 421 10.71 -23.41 12.01
CA SER A 421 10.69 -24.15 10.74
C SER A 421 10.66 -23.23 9.51
N ILE A 422 9.93 -22.13 9.60
CA ILE A 422 9.84 -21.10 8.55
C ILE A 422 11.14 -20.32 8.50
N LEU A 423 11.66 -19.86 9.64
CA LEU A 423 12.90 -19.10 9.69
C LEU A 423 14.08 -19.93 9.18
N SER A 424 14.12 -21.22 9.49
CA SER A 424 15.13 -22.15 8.96
C SER A 424 15.09 -22.21 7.44
N ARG A 425 13.89 -22.38 6.87
CA ARG A 425 13.69 -22.40 5.41
C ARG A 425 14.06 -21.06 4.76
N ILE A 426 13.65 -19.93 5.34
CA ILE A 426 14.01 -18.60 4.83
C ILE A 426 15.53 -18.43 4.81
N ARG A 427 16.22 -18.82 5.89
CA ARG A 427 17.68 -18.72 5.98
C ARG A 427 18.39 -19.57 4.93
N GLU A 428 17.88 -20.76 4.61
CA GLU A 428 18.43 -21.62 3.55
C GLU A 428 18.37 -20.95 2.18
N ILE A 429 17.25 -20.28 1.86
CA ILE A 429 17.00 -19.74 0.51
C ILE A 429 17.31 -18.24 0.36
N ALA A 430 17.56 -17.50 1.44
CA ALA A 430 17.77 -16.06 1.39
C ALA A 430 18.94 -15.63 0.49
N SER A 431 19.99 -16.44 0.43
CA SER A 431 21.12 -16.20 -0.49
C SER A 431 20.69 -16.22 -1.97
N MET A 432 19.66 -17.00 -2.31
CA MET A 432 19.08 -17.09 -3.65
C MET A 432 18.30 -15.82 -4.05
N TYR A 433 17.82 -15.06 -3.06
CA TYR A 433 17.24 -13.72 -3.22
C TYR A 433 18.29 -12.59 -3.12
N LEU A 434 19.57 -12.93 -2.97
CA LEU A 434 20.67 -11.98 -2.78
C LEU A 434 20.52 -11.16 -1.49
N TRP A 435 20.10 -11.80 -0.41
CA TRP A 435 20.02 -11.17 0.91
C TRP A 435 21.15 -11.66 1.83
N ASP A 436 21.67 -10.76 2.65
CA ASP A 436 22.44 -11.11 3.85
C ASP A 436 21.45 -11.36 4.99
N VAL A 437 21.74 -12.33 5.87
CA VAL A 437 20.85 -12.75 6.94
C VAL A 437 21.62 -12.92 8.24
N GLU A 438 21.12 -12.32 9.30
CA GLU A 438 21.58 -12.52 10.67
C GLU A 438 20.44 -13.10 11.52
N LEU A 439 20.72 -14.16 12.27
CA LEU A 439 19.80 -14.75 13.23
C LEU A 439 20.11 -14.21 14.62
N HIS A 440 19.10 -13.65 15.26
CA HIS A 440 19.14 -13.12 16.61
C HIS A 440 18.06 -13.77 17.47
N SER A 441 18.10 -13.56 18.77
CA SER A 441 17.06 -14.01 19.69
C SER A 441 16.57 -12.85 20.54
N LEU A 442 15.26 -12.65 20.59
CA LEU A 442 14.60 -11.55 21.30
C LEU A 442 13.32 -12.04 21.97
N GLU A 443 12.91 -11.40 23.06
CA GLU A 443 11.68 -11.74 23.77
C GLU A 443 10.44 -11.50 22.90
N ASN A 444 9.46 -12.40 22.97
CA ASN A 444 8.12 -12.23 22.42
C ASN A 444 7.18 -11.55 23.44
N VAL A 445 5.91 -11.40 23.10
CA VAL A 445 4.89 -10.76 23.97
C VAL A 445 4.74 -11.48 25.32
N GLN A 446 4.98 -12.80 25.36
CA GLN A 446 4.94 -13.65 26.56
C GLN A 446 6.28 -13.68 27.32
N LYS A 447 7.25 -12.83 26.94
CA LYS A 447 8.62 -12.78 27.50
C LYS A 447 9.41 -14.08 27.32
N GLN A 448 9.06 -14.87 26.32
CA GLN A 448 9.81 -16.05 25.91
C GLN A 448 10.77 -15.66 24.80
N MET A 449 11.98 -16.23 24.82
CA MET A 449 12.96 -15.99 23.76
C MET A 449 12.48 -16.63 22.46
N GLU A 450 12.51 -15.85 21.39
CA GLU A 450 12.12 -16.26 20.04
C GLU A 450 13.20 -15.85 19.05
N SER A 451 13.34 -16.65 17.98
CA SER A 451 14.23 -16.39 16.85
C SER A 451 13.75 -15.20 16.01
N VAL A 452 14.68 -14.32 15.62
CA VAL A 452 14.42 -13.18 14.74
C VAL A 452 15.47 -13.13 13.64
N LEU A 453 15.03 -13.04 12.39
CA LEU A 453 15.92 -12.77 11.27
C LEU A 453 15.99 -11.27 10.99
N ILE A 454 17.21 -10.74 10.94
CA ILE A 454 17.51 -9.42 10.39
C ILE A 454 18.19 -9.65 9.05
N CYS A 455 17.45 -9.39 7.97
CA CYS A 455 17.97 -9.54 6.62
C CYS A 455 18.25 -8.18 5.99
N ARG A 456 19.22 -8.15 5.07
CA ARG A 456 19.57 -6.95 4.30
C ARG A 456 19.70 -7.30 2.83
N LYS A 457 18.95 -6.61 1.98
CA LYS A 457 19.02 -6.82 0.52
C LYS A 457 20.34 -6.29 -0.03
N LYS A 458 21.10 -7.11 -0.76
CA LYS A 458 22.33 -6.67 -1.42
C LYS A 458 22.03 -5.68 -2.53
N PHE A 459 22.95 -4.76 -2.78
CA PHE A 459 22.92 -3.96 -3.99
C PHE A 459 23.64 -4.70 -5.11
N TRP A 460 22.94 -4.90 -6.22
CA TRP A 460 23.42 -5.54 -7.44
C TRP A 460 22.82 -4.81 -8.66
N ALA A 461 23.46 -4.93 -9.81
CA ALA A 461 23.00 -4.38 -11.09
C ALA A 461 23.44 -5.31 -12.23
N ILE A 462 22.70 -5.32 -13.33
CA ILE A 462 23.09 -6.03 -14.55
C ILE A 462 24.30 -5.27 -15.12
N ARG A 463 25.46 -5.92 -15.22
CA ARG A 463 26.61 -5.38 -15.95
C ARG A 463 26.37 -5.61 -17.43
N GLN A 464 26.35 -4.53 -18.22
CA GLN A 464 26.34 -4.61 -19.69
C GLN A 464 27.73 -4.94 -20.22
#